data_AF-A0A926H608-F1
#
_entry.id   AF-A0A926H608-F1
#
_cell.length_a   1.000
_cell.length_b   1.000
_cell.length_c   1.000
_cell.angle_alpha   90.00
_cell.angle_beta   90.00
_cell.angle_gamma   90.00
#
_symmetry.space_group_name_H-M   'P 1'
#
loop_
_entity.id
_entity.type
_entity.pdbx_description
1 polymer ?
#
loop_
_entity_poly.entity_id
_entity_poly.type
_entity_poly.pdbx_seq_one_letter_code
_entity_poly.pdbx_strand_id
1 'polypeptide(L)' 'MKLKLNIDRQTDLVERCKLGERKAQYELYRQYAKAMHNVCLRIVNHDAEAEDVLQEAFM' A
#
# COMPACT_ATOMS: atom_id res chain seq x y z
N MET A 1 10.51 18.60 -23.21
CA MET A 1 9.34 18.03 -22.52
C MET A 1 9.80 16.75 -21.84
N LYS A 2 10.06 16.77 -20.52
CA LYS A 2 10.52 15.57 -19.78
C LYS A 2 9.31 14.65 -19.57
N LEU A 3 9.40 13.40 -19.99
CA LEU A 3 8.47 12.36 -19.53
C LEU A 3 8.66 12.21 -18.01
N LYS A 4 7.83 12.88 -17.21
CA LYS A 4 7.62 12.51 -15.80
C LYS A 4 6.82 11.22 -15.81
N LEU A 5 7.53 10.11 -15.97
CA LEU A 5 6.96 8.78 -16.01
C LEU A 5 6.50 8.42 -14.58
N ASN A 6 5.37 7.73 -14.45
CA ASN A 6 4.66 7.32 -13.22
C ASN A 6 5.50 6.95 -11.97
N ILE A 7 6.76 6.59 -12.12
CA ILE A 7 7.73 6.35 -11.04
C ILE A 7 7.79 7.55 -10.09
N ASP A 8 7.90 8.78 -10.62
CA ASP A 8 8.04 9.99 -9.81
C ASP A 8 6.87 10.20 -8.82
N ARG A 9 5.64 9.84 -9.24
CA ARG A 9 4.43 10.01 -8.42
C ARG A 9 4.32 8.95 -7.33
N GLN A 10 4.71 7.70 -7.64
CA GLN A 10 4.77 6.65 -6.62
C GLN A 10 5.89 6.92 -5.61
N THR A 11 7.04 7.43 -6.08
CA THR A 11 8.13 7.88 -5.21
C THR A 11 7.67 8.99 -4.27
N ASP A 12 7.00 10.04 -4.77
CA ASP A 12 6.45 11.12 -3.94
C ASP A 12 5.49 10.60 -2.85
N LEU A 13 4.56 9.72 -3.22
CA LEU A 13 3.62 9.14 -2.28
C LEU A 13 4.33 8.36 -1.16
N VAL A 14 5.34 7.56 -1.52
CA VAL A 14 6.13 6.79 -0.56
C VAL A 14 6.96 7.71 0.35
N GLU A 15 7.60 8.74 -0.20
CA GLU A 15 8.36 9.70 0.60
C GLU A 15 7.44 10.44 1.59
N ARG A 16 6.25 10.85 1.17
CA ARG A 16 5.26 11.47 2.06
C ARG A 16 4.75 10.51 3.13
N CYS A 17 4.62 9.22 2.82
CA CYS A 17 4.32 8.20 3.84
C CYS A 17 5.44 8.09 4.88
N LYS A 18 6.71 8.11 4.46
CA LYS A 18 7.88 8.09 5.37
C LYS A 18 7.94 9.32 6.28
N LEU A 19 7.39 10.46 5.84
CA LEU A 19 7.25 11.67 6.65
C LEU A 19 6.04 11.61 7.62
N GLY A 20 5.29 10.51 7.64
CA GLY A 20 4.14 10.33 8.53
C GLY A 20 2.87 11.05 8.07
N GLU A 21 2.78 11.46 6.80
CA GLU A 21 1.56 12.09 6.28
C GLU A 21 0.40 11.09 6.23
N ARG A 22 -0.55 11.20 7.16
CA ARG A 22 -1.75 10.34 7.21
C ARG A 22 -2.54 10.27 5.90
N LYS A 23 -2.60 11.39 5.16
CA LYS A 23 -3.28 11.43 3.85
C LYS A 23 -2.56 10.56 2.82
N ALA A 24 -1.23 10.59 2.81
CA ALA A 24 -0.41 9.77 1.92
C ALA A 24 -0.53 8.28 2.29
N GLN A 25 -0.50 7.96 3.59
CA GLN A 25 -0.70 6.59 4.08
C GLN A 25 -2.08 6.04 3.67
N TYR A 26 -3.13 6.84 3.82
CA TYR A 26 -4.48 6.45 3.37
C TYR A 26 -4.57 6.28 1.85
N GLU A 27 -3.93 7.16 1.07
CA GLU A 27 -3.89 7.04 -0.39
C GLU A 27 -3.11 5.78 -0.83
N LEU A 28 -2.03 5.42 -0.14
CA LEU A 28 -1.27 4.20 -0.37
C LEU A 28 -2.12 2.96 -0.05
N TYR A 29 -2.77 2.93 1.11
CA TYR A 29 -3.68 1.86 1.52
C TYR A 29 -4.79 1.65 0.48
N ARG A 30 -5.47 2.72 0.07
CA ARG A 30 -6.55 2.66 -0.94
C ARG A 30 -6.10 2.08 -2.27
N GLN A 31 -4.86 2.33 -2.69
CA GLN A 31 -4.33 1.83 -3.95
C GLN A 31 -3.98 0.33 -3.90
N TYR A 32 -3.41 -0.12 -2.78
CA TYR A 32 -2.78 -1.44 -2.72
C TYR A 32 -3.52 -2.47 -1.85
N ALA A 33 -4.46 -2.06 -1.00
CA ALA A 33 -5.11 -2.96 -0.03
C ALA A 33 -5.75 -4.21 -0.67
N LYS A 34 -6.46 -4.05 -1.80
CA LYS A 34 -7.09 -5.19 -2.49
C LYS A 34 -6.06 -6.17 -3.06
N ALA A 35 -5.02 -5.66 -3.70
CA ALA A 35 -3.98 -6.50 -4.29
C ALA A 35 -3.20 -7.23 -3.18
N MET A 36 -2.91 -6.53 -2.08
CA MET A 36 -2.22 -7.08 -0.93
C MET A 36 -3.07 -8.12 -0.19
N HIS A 37 -4.36 -7.87 0.03
CA HIS A 37 -5.30 -8.87 0.57
C HIS A 37 -5.25 -10.18 -0.22
N ASN A 38 -5.30 -10.09 -1.56
CA ASN A 38 -5.24 -11.27 -2.42
C ASN A 38 -3.88 -12.00 -2.34
N VAL A 39 -2.78 -11.27 -2.05
CA VAL A 39 -1.48 -11.89 -1.77
C VAL A 39 -1.51 -12.60 -0.43
N CYS A 40 -1.95 -11.91 0.64
CA CYS A 40 -2.07 -12.47 1.98
C CYS A 40 -2.91 -13.75 1.97
N LEU A 41 -4.11 -13.71 1.36
CA LEU A 41 -5.02 -14.85 1.26
C LEU A 41 -4.38 -16.06 0.56
N ARG A 42 -3.54 -15.85 -0.47
CA ARG A 42 -2.84 -16.96 -1.14
C ARG A 42 -1.74 -17.58 -0.29
N ILE A 43 -1.18 -16.83 0.65
CA ILE A 43 -0.09 -17.28 1.53
C ILE A 43 -0.66 -18.00 2.75
N VAL A 44 -1.64 -17.38 3.43
CA VAL A 44 -2.18 -17.89 4.71
C VAL A 44 -3.40 -18.79 4.51
N ASN A 45 -4.09 -18.69 3.36
CA ASN A 45 -5.29 -19.46 3.02
C ASN A 45 -6.41 -19.40 4.09
N HIS A 46 -6.48 -18.27 4.79
CA HIS A 46 -7.48 -17.98 5.81
C HIS A 46 -7.83 -16.48 5.76
N ASP A 47 -9.11 -16.15 5.57
CA ASP A 47 -9.54 -14.77 5.29
C ASP A 47 -9.25 -13.81 6.46
N ALA A 48 -9.61 -14.20 7.70
CA ALA A 48 -9.36 -13.35 8.87
C ALA A 48 -7.85 -13.09 9.09
N GLU A 49 -7.00 -14.12 9.04
CA GLU A 49 -5.55 -13.96 9.11
C GLU A 49 -4.99 -13.12 7.96
N ALA A 50 -5.59 -13.20 6.76
CA ALA A 50 -5.18 -12.38 5.63
C ALA A 50 -5.51 -10.90 5.84
N GLU A 51 -6.64 -10.60 6.49
CA GLU A 51 -7.02 -9.26 6.90
C GLU A 51 -6.07 -8.73 7.99
N ASP A 52 -5.74 -9.54 9.00
CA ASP A 52 -4.80 -9.17 10.06
C ASP A 52 -3.40 -8.86 9.50
N VAL A 53 -2.86 -9.74 8.63
CA VAL A 53 -1.57 -9.52 7.98
C VAL A 53 -1.59 -8.27 7.09
N LEU A 54 -2.70 -8.02 6.39
CA LEU A 54 -2.87 -6.80 5.61
C LEU A 54 -2.82 -5.56 6.52
N GLN A 55 -3.54 -5.57 7.64
CA GLN A 55 -3.57 -4.45 8.58
C GLN A 55 -2.18 -4.18 9.15
N GLU A 56 -1.49 -5.20 9.65
CA GLU A 56 -0.12 -5.09 10.21
C GLU A 56 0.91 -4.58 9.20
N ALA A 57 0.75 -4.90 7.92
CA ALA A 57 1.70 -4.45 6.90
C ALA A 57 1.55 -2.97 6.49
N PHE A 58 0.42 -2.35 6.82
CA PHE A 58 0.15 -0.92 6.57
C PHE A 58 0.24 -0.05 7.84
N MET A 59 0.35 -0.66 9.03
CA MET A 59 0.58 0.02 10.31
C MET A 59 2.05 0.41 10.49
#